data_AF-A0A2V4VRQ8-F1
#
_entry.id   AF-A0A2V4VRQ8-F1
#
_cell.length_a   1.000
_cell.length_b   1.000
_cell.length_c   1.000
_cell.angle_alpha   90.00
_cell.angle_beta   90.00
_cell.angle_gamma   90.00
#
_symmetry.space_group_name_H-M   'P 1'
#
loop_
_entity.id
_entity.type
_entity.pdbx_description
1 polymer ?
#
loop_
_entity_poly.entity_id
_entity_poly.type
_entity_poly.pdbx_seq_one_letter_code
_entity_poly.pdbx_strand_id
1 'polypeptide(L)'
;MFGKTSRKVFWLLLLIGGMIMIGIKEPAEADDADIRAAWVWQAQSVKSAGDELLANAAKHKINRLYVNVDMNISKEIYRAFITKAGREGIAIEALGGDPSWGVQGREGPMLRFASWVSEYNQAVEPNERFDAIHMDVKPYVLPAWKENAKPLVQSWISNMKLVLKQAKQNGGTAVHVDLPFWLDSYTVKGNRVADDADNEALSHWFIQNVDHVTLLAYRDNAQGSNGIIRLIEQEMQWADASGTNVTVGVNTKPMPGEEFTSFAGKGSAQLESALQQVAAAFREHKSYAGSAVHDLAYWGELEPEEQPLPEKPANPPANSTEIRGTYIWEASQVTDDGGEHILAFAKEQKINWLYVRLDLDQPYSSYRSFVKRAKAQGIEVHAMGGHPIWGKKENRPRIKRLIDYVKNYNAEVEPEERFEGIHLDIEPYTLPEWEANRDTLLTEWASNIAYFQEETKKDSSLETSADLAVWLDTYPLPGKDVTVTEFMIDTLDHVSLMAFRNTAEGSNGIAAVVSQEMEIADRLGKSLLISVEMKQNHEGEHISFHEKGAEEMESQLSKLPDLLSEYKAYKGNLVHAYDYWIEAKP
;
A
#
# COMPACT_ATOMS: atom_id res chain seq x y z
N MET A 1 -82.67 -11.34 -4.24
CA MET A 1 -82.13 -12.11 -5.39
C MET A 1 -80.93 -11.37 -5.97
N PHE A 2 -80.21 -11.97 -6.93
CA PHE A 2 -79.13 -11.40 -7.74
C PHE A 2 -79.49 -10.02 -8.35
N GLY A 3 -78.58 -9.16 -8.84
CA GLY A 3 -77.11 -9.20 -9.01
C GLY A 3 -76.73 -8.16 -10.11
N LYS A 4 -75.77 -7.25 -9.94
CA LYS A 4 -74.28 -7.38 -10.00
C LYS A 4 -73.70 -7.36 -11.43
N THR A 5 -72.84 -6.35 -11.73
CA THR A 5 -71.92 -6.23 -12.91
C THR A 5 -72.55 -6.09 -14.32
N SER A 6 -71.91 -5.60 -15.40
CA SER A 6 -70.50 -5.29 -15.80
C SER A 6 -70.51 -4.21 -16.95
N ARG A 7 -69.43 -3.67 -17.56
CA ARG A 7 -68.00 -3.33 -17.27
C ARG A 7 -67.27 -3.03 -18.63
N LYS A 8 -66.22 -2.19 -18.68
CA LYS A 8 -65.33 -1.83 -19.86
C LYS A 8 -65.93 -0.75 -20.82
N VAL A 9 -65.24 0.09 -21.62
CA VAL A 9 -63.82 0.48 -21.98
C VAL A 9 -63.91 1.73 -22.92
N PHE A 10 -62.98 2.68 -23.19
CA PHE A 10 -61.73 3.24 -22.61
C PHE A 10 -61.30 4.51 -23.46
N TRP A 11 -60.03 4.97 -23.39
CA TRP A 11 -59.32 5.93 -24.30
C TRP A 11 -59.58 7.46 -24.25
N LEU A 12 -59.03 8.10 -23.21
CA LEU A 12 -57.89 9.09 -23.19
C LEU A 12 -57.78 10.30 -24.18
N LEU A 13 -57.09 11.35 -23.66
CA LEU A 13 -56.41 12.51 -24.31
C LEU A 13 -57.26 13.77 -24.63
N LEU A 14 -56.79 15.01 -24.39
CA LEU A 14 -55.89 15.53 -23.34
C LEU A 14 -56.14 17.06 -23.20
N LEU A 15 -55.97 17.63 -22.01
CA LEU A 15 -56.13 19.07 -21.73
C LEU A 15 -54.78 19.73 -21.43
N ILE A 16 -54.64 21.01 -21.78
CA ILE A 16 -53.59 21.90 -21.25
C ILE A 16 -54.28 23.00 -20.42
N GLY A 17 -53.89 23.11 -19.16
CA GLY A 17 -54.29 24.18 -18.25
C GLY A 17 -53.24 24.32 -17.16
N GLY A 18 -52.60 25.48 -17.08
CA GLY A 18 -51.51 25.71 -16.13
C GLY A 18 -52.02 26.20 -14.77
N MET A 19 -51.50 25.62 -13.69
CA MET A 19 -51.54 26.20 -12.35
C MET A 19 -50.17 26.08 -11.70
N ILE A 20 -49.77 27.12 -10.96
CA ILE A 20 -48.47 27.21 -10.30
C ILE A 20 -48.57 26.49 -8.95
N MET A 21 -47.85 25.38 -8.83
CA MET A 21 -47.66 24.67 -7.56
C MET A 21 -46.44 25.26 -6.84
N ILE A 22 -46.67 25.91 -5.69
CA ILE A 22 -45.60 26.18 -4.73
C ILE A 22 -45.34 24.87 -3.98
N GLY A 23 -44.29 24.15 -4.39
CA GLY A 23 -43.93 22.88 -3.77
C GLY A 23 -43.37 23.10 -2.36
N ILE A 24 -44.18 22.81 -1.34
CA ILE A 24 -43.66 22.46 -0.02
C ILE A 24 -42.96 21.11 -0.20
N LYS A 25 -41.62 21.09 -0.13
CA LYS A 25 -40.90 19.85 0.12
C LYS A 25 -41.24 19.42 1.55
N GLU A 26 -41.91 18.29 1.68
CA GLU A 26 -41.85 17.51 2.92
C GLU A 26 -40.38 17.11 3.18
N PRO A 27 -39.95 16.92 4.44
CA PRO A 27 -38.61 16.39 4.72
C PRO A 27 -38.48 15.04 4.02
N ALA A 28 -37.37 14.84 3.30
CA ALA A 28 -37.19 13.64 2.50
C ALA A 28 -37.07 12.40 3.41
N GLU A 29 -37.82 11.34 3.08
CA GLU A 29 -37.50 9.98 3.52
C GLU A 29 -36.16 9.59 2.89
N ALA A 30 -35.08 9.75 3.64
CA ALA A 30 -33.71 9.52 3.19
C ALA A 30 -33.29 8.06 3.44
N ASP A 31 -33.88 7.14 2.68
CA ASP A 31 -33.81 5.68 2.93
C ASP A 31 -33.60 4.85 1.64
N ASP A 32 -33.13 5.48 0.55
CA ASP A 32 -32.94 4.86 -0.78
C ASP A 32 -31.74 5.48 -1.56
N ALA A 33 -30.70 5.92 -0.85
CA ALA A 33 -29.47 6.48 -1.45
C ALA A 33 -28.24 6.25 -0.56
N ASP A 34 -27.19 5.62 -1.12
CA ASP A 34 -25.91 5.38 -0.44
C ASP A 34 -25.38 6.62 0.30
N ILE A 35 -25.01 6.44 1.57
CA ILE A 35 -24.26 7.43 2.33
C ILE A 35 -22.92 7.66 1.62
N ARG A 36 -22.61 8.93 1.40
CA ARG A 36 -21.33 9.40 0.89
C ARG A 36 -20.85 10.47 1.85
N ALA A 37 -20.02 10.04 2.80
CA ALA A 37 -19.62 10.84 3.95
C ALA A 37 -18.17 11.34 3.88
N ALA A 38 -17.85 12.35 4.68
CA ALA A 38 -16.46 12.72 4.97
C ALA A 38 -16.31 13.27 6.40
N TRP A 39 -15.13 13.09 6.97
CA TRP A 39 -14.72 13.75 8.21
C TRP A 39 -14.38 15.22 7.93
N VAL A 40 -14.60 16.07 8.93
CA VAL A 40 -14.24 17.50 8.92
C VAL A 40 -13.63 17.86 10.27
N TRP A 41 -12.31 17.71 10.40
CA TRP A 41 -11.60 17.91 11.67
C TRP A 41 -11.46 19.39 12.06
N GLN A 42 -11.49 20.29 11.08
CA GLN A 42 -11.21 21.71 11.25
C GLN A 42 -12.51 22.43 11.67
N ALA A 43 -12.86 22.37 12.97
CA ALA A 43 -14.10 22.91 13.54
C ALA A 43 -14.40 24.38 13.17
N GLN A 44 -13.39 25.17 12.78
CA GLN A 44 -13.56 26.56 12.34
C GLN A 44 -14.25 26.68 10.95
N SER A 45 -14.33 25.59 10.17
CA SER A 45 -14.96 25.53 8.84
C SER A 45 -16.47 25.80 8.85
N VAL A 46 -17.17 25.62 9.99
CA VAL A 46 -18.61 25.95 10.12
C VAL A 46 -18.88 27.46 10.25
N LYS A 47 -17.83 28.29 10.38
CA LYS A 47 -17.96 29.75 10.36
C LYS A 47 -18.50 30.21 9.01
N SER A 48 -19.11 31.40 9.00
CA SER A 48 -19.83 31.92 7.83
C SER A 48 -20.86 30.93 7.28
N ALA A 49 -21.56 30.21 8.18
CA ALA A 49 -22.52 29.14 7.89
C ALA A 49 -21.98 27.98 7.02
N GLY A 50 -20.66 27.77 6.99
CA GLY A 50 -20.01 26.69 6.27
C GLY A 50 -20.10 26.80 4.75
N ASP A 51 -20.23 28.01 4.21
CA ASP A 51 -20.46 28.26 2.77
C ASP A 51 -19.45 27.55 1.84
N GLU A 52 -18.16 27.59 2.18
CA GLU A 52 -17.09 26.92 1.44
C GLU A 52 -17.11 25.39 1.65
N LEU A 53 -17.32 24.94 2.89
CA LEU A 53 -17.41 23.53 3.26
C LEU A 53 -18.57 22.83 2.51
N LEU A 54 -19.74 23.46 2.46
CA LEU A 54 -20.91 22.92 1.78
C LEU A 54 -20.78 22.97 0.25
N ALA A 55 -20.09 23.97 -0.30
CA ALA A 55 -19.76 23.99 -1.72
C ALA A 55 -18.80 22.85 -2.12
N ASN A 56 -17.79 22.58 -1.29
CA ASN A 56 -16.88 21.45 -1.49
C ASN A 56 -17.60 20.10 -1.32
N ALA A 57 -18.47 19.98 -0.31
CA ALA A 57 -19.30 18.79 -0.12
C ALA A 57 -20.21 18.51 -1.33
N ALA A 58 -20.88 19.53 -1.86
CA ALA A 58 -21.71 19.41 -3.07
C ALA A 58 -20.88 18.99 -4.30
N LYS A 59 -19.68 19.56 -4.50
CA LYS A 59 -18.73 19.18 -5.56
C LYS A 59 -18.42 17.68 -5.54
N HIS A 60 -18.09 17.14 -4.36
CA HIS A 60 -17.78 15.72 -4.17
C HIS A 60 -19.02 14.83 -3.98
N LYS A 61 -20.25 15.36 -4.15
CA LYS A 61 -21.55 14.68 -3.95
C LYS A 61 -21.74 14.06 -2.56
N ILE A 62 -21.17 14.71 -1.55
CA ILE A 62 -21.23 14.28 -0.16
C ILE A 62 -22.62 14.61 0.39
N ASN A 63 -23.30 13.61 0.97
CA ASN A 63 -24.62 13.76 1.59
C ASN A 63 -24.57 13.67 3.13
N ARG A 64 -23.37 13.51 3.72
CA ARG A 64 -23.16 13.44 5.17
C ARG A 64 -21.79 13.98 5.58
N LEU A 65 -21.72 14.75 6.66
CA LEU A 65 -20.44 15.24 7.21
C LEU A 65 -20.32 14.89 8.70
N TYR A 66 -19.17 14.31 9.09
CA TYR A 66 -18.80 14.08 10.47
C TYR A 66 -17.98 15.30 10.96
N VAL A 67 -18.64 16.27 11.59
CA VAL A 67 -18.07 17.62 11.82
C VAL A 67 -17.59 17.77 13.26
N ASN A 68 -16.28 17.97 13.43
CA ASN A 68 -15.64 18.08 14.74
C ASN A 68 -16.18 19.29 15.53
N VAL A 69 -16.75 19.06 16.71
CA VAL A 69 -17.45 20.10 17.49
C VAL A 69 -16.51 20.79 18.48
N ASP A 70 -16.13 22.03 18.15
CA ASP A 70 -15.65 22.99 19.14
C ASP A 70 -16.85 23.54 19.94
N MET A 71 -17.01 23.07 21.18
CA MET A 71 -18.08 23.50 22.11
C MET A 71 -18.01 24.99 22.50
N ASN A 72 -16.95 25.71 22.14
CA ASN A 72 -16.81 27.16 22.34
C ASN A 72 -17.39 27.98 21.18
N ILE A 73 -17.66 27.36 20.01
CA ILE A 73 -18.40 28.00 18.91
C ILE A 73 -19.87 28.15 19.33
N SER A 74 -20.47 29.31 19.04
CA SER A 74 -21.85 29.59 19.49
C SER A 74 -22.86 28.66 18.80
N LYS A 75 -23.91 28.29 19.53
CA LYS A 75 -24.94 27.36 19.04
C LYS A 75 -25.65 27.91 17.79
N GLU A 76 -25.75 29.23 17.66
CA GLU A 76 -26.34 29.93 16.52
C GLU A 76 -25.57 29.70 15.21
N ILE A 77 -24.24 29.52 15.28
CA ILE A 77 -23.40 29.21 14.11
C ILE A 77 -23.71 27.79 13.62
N TYR A 78 -23.75 26.82 14.53
CA TYR A 78 -24.14 25.44 14.20
C TYR A 78 -25.58 25.38 13.65
N ARG A 79 -26.54 26.09 14.25
CA ARG A 79 -27.93 26.17 13.74
C ARG A 79 -28.01 26.68 12.31
N ALA A 80 -27.26 27.75 12.00
CA ALA A 80 -27.22 28.31 10.65
C ALA A 80 -26.55 27.36 9.64
N PHE A 81 -25.42 26.75 10.01
CA PHE A 81 -24.71 25.77 9.20
C PHE A 81 -25.57 24.53 8.90
N ILE A 82 -26.14 23.89 9.92
CA ILE A 82 -26.99 22.69 9.77
C ILE A 82 -28.26 23.01 8.97
N THR A 83 -28.90 24.16 9.23
CA THR A 83 -30.06 24.61 8.42
C THR A 83 -29.71 24.79 6.95
N LYS A 84 -28.47 25.19 6.63
CA LYS A 84 -28.01 25.30 5.24
C LYS A 84 -27.69 23.92 4.67
N ALA A 85 -26.95 23.08 5.39
CA ALA A 85 -26.62 21.71 4.99
C ALA A 85 -27.87 20.89 4.63
N GLY A 86 -28.89 20.90 5.49
CA GLY A 86 -30.15 20.20 5.25
C GLY A 86 -30.97 20.72 4.05
N ARG A 87 -30.72 21.95 3.57
CA ARG A 87 -31.33 22.47 2.32
C ARG A 87 -30.63 21.93 1.07
N GLU A 88 -29.31 21.74 1.15
CA GLU A 88 -28.51 21.09 0.09
C GLU A 88 -28.64 19.56 0.13
N GLY A 89 -29.29 18.99 1.15
CA GLY A 89 -29.48 17.54 1.33
C GLY A 89 -28.32 16.84 2.06
N ILE A 90 -27.59 17.58 2.90
CA ILE A 90 -26.40 17.09 3.62
C ILE A 90 -26.73 16.94 5.11
N ALA A 91 -26.66 15.71 5.62
CA ALA A 91 -26.77 15.37 7.04
C ALA A 91 -25.48 15.77 7.80
N ILE A 92 -25.60 16.20 9.05
CA ILE A 92 -24.48 16.67 9.87
C ILE A 92 -24.45 15.90 11.19
N GLU A 93 -23.41 15.10 11.40
CA GLU A 93 -23.17 14.41 12.66
C GLU A 93 -22.14 15.19 13.49
N ALA A 94 -22.38 15.28 14.80
CA ALA A 94 -21.45 15.90 15.72
C ALA A 94 -20.30 14.93 15.98
N LEU A 95 -19.12 15.19 15.41
CA LEU A 95 -17.90 14.40 15.66
C LEU A 95 -17.17 14.90 16.91
N GLY A 96 -16.68 13.96 17.70
CA GLY A 96 -15.77 14.23 18.82
C GLY A 96 -15.04 12.97 19.27
N GLY A 97 -13.79 13.14 19.68
CA GLY A 97 -12.93 12.02 20.05
C GLY A 97 -11.56 12.45 20.57
N ASP A 98 -10.97 11.61 21.43
CA ASP A 98 -9.60 11.72 21.92
C ASP A 98 -9.18 10.36 22.51
N PRO A 99 -7.95 9.87 22.25
CA PRO A 99 -7.46 8.58 22.74
C PRO A 99 -7.62 8.35 24.25
N SER A 100 -7.57 9.41 25.08
CA SER A 100 -7.72 9.27 26.52
C SER A 100 -9.16 9.02 26.96
N TRP A 101 -10.19 9.25 26.12
CA TRP A 101 -11.60 8.99 26.49
C TRP A 101 -11.90 7.50 26.69
N GLY A 102 -11.08 6.60 26.12
CA GLY A 102 -11.15 5.16 26.41
C GLY A 102 -10.57 4.77 27.78
N VAL A 103 -9.85 5.65 28.47
CA VAL A 103 -9.15 5.35 29.73
C VAL A 103 -10.07 5.47 30.94
N GLN A 104 -9.83 4.65 31.98
CA GLN A 104 -10.54 4.73 33.26
C GLN A 104 -10.36 6.11 33.93
N GLY A 105 -11.45 6.74 34.39
CA GLY A 105 -11.41 8.07 35.03
C GLY A 105 -11.32 9.24 34.04
N ARG A 106 -11.47 8.97 32.73
CA ARG A 106 -11.47 9.95 31.63
C ARG A 106 -12.79 10.00 30.87
N GLU A 107 -13.85 9.43 31.42
CA GLU A 107 -15.21 9.46 30.87
C GLU A 107 -15.83 10.88 30.87
N GLY A 108 -15.37 11.77 31.76
CA GLY A 108 -15.95 13.11 31.96
C GLY A 108 -16.00 14.01 30.70
N PRO A 109 -14.89 14.20 29.96
CA PRO A 109 -14.87 14.94 28.69
C PRO A 109 -15.81 14.36 27.62
N MET A 110 -15.82 13.03 27.45
CA MET A 110 -16.67 12.32 26.49
C MET A 110 -18.17 12.45 26.83
N LEU A 111 -18.52 12.31 28.10
CA LEU A 111 -19.89 12.51 28.58
C LEU A 111 -20.34 13.98 28.48
N ARG A 112 -19.43 14.94 28.69
CA ARG A 112 -19.69 16.36 28.44
C ARG A 112 -20.02 16.60 26.97
N PHE A 113 -19.27 16.01 26.04
CA PHE A 113 -19.53 16.13 24.61
C PHE A 113 -20.90 15.54 24.23
N ALA A 114 -21.18 14.28 24.59
CA ALA A 114 -22.48 13.66 24.33
C ALA A 114 -23.66 14.44 24.94
N SER A 115 -23.50 15.01 26.14
CA SER A 115 -24.51 15.85 26.77
C SER A 115 -24.70 17.18 26.02
N TRP A 116 -23.61 17.85 25.61
CA TRP A 116 -23.67 19.12 24.85
C TRP A 116 -24.44 18.96 23.54
N VAL A 117 -24.21 17.87 22.79
CA VAL A 117 -24.93 17.59 21.53
C VAL A 117 -26.41 17.30 21.80
N SER A 118 -26.71 16.51 22.83
CA SER A 118 -28.09 16.20 23.22
C SER A 118 -28.86 17.45 23.67
N GLU A 119 -28.23 18.30 24.49
CA GLU A 119 -28.75 19.59 24.97
C GLU A 119 -28.85 20.64 23.87
N TYR A 120 -27.99 20.57 22.85
CA TYR A 120 -28.14 21.35 21.62
C TYR A 120 -29.37 20.87 20.85
N ASN A 121 -29.49 19.58 20.55
CA ASN A 121 -30.59 19.01 19.76
C ASN A 121 -31.97 19.26 20.40
N GLN A 122 -32.08 19.21 21.73
CA GLN A 122 -33.32 19.53 22.45
C GLN A 122 -33.70 21.02 22.41
N ALA A 123 -32.75 21.92 22.19
CA ALA A 123 -32.93 23.37 22.25
C ALA A 123 -33.19 24.03 20.87
N VAL A 124 -33.25 23.24 19.80
CA VAL A 124 -33.32 23.72 18.41
C VAL A 124 -34.40 23.00 17.61
N GLU A 125 -34.86 23.63 16.52
CA GLU A 125 -35.91 23.06 15.65
C GLU A 125 -35.41 21.79 14.92
N PRO A 126 -36.29 20.87 14.48
CA PRO A 126 -35.87 19.60 13.90
C PRO A 126 -34.85 19.71 12.74
N ASN A 127 -34.96 20.74 11.90
CA ASN A 127 -34.04 21.01 10.78
C ASN A 127 -32.74 21.76 11.18
N GLU A 128 -32.50 21.94 12.47
CA GLU A 128 -31.32 22.63 13.02
C GLU A 128 -30.43 21.67 13.86
N ARG A 129 -30.80 20.38 13.95
CA ARG A 129 -30.21 19.35 14.80
C ARG A 129 -29.05 18.62 14.13
N PHE A 130 -28.09 18.17 14.92
CA PHE A 130 -27.17 17.13 14.49
C PHE A 130 -27.92 15.80 14.40
N ASP A 131 -27.73 15.05 13.33
CA ASP A 131 -28.38 13.75 13.11
C ASP A 131 -27.94 12.71 14.16
N ALA A 132 -26.65 12.71 14.52
CA ALA A 132 -26.05 11.78 15.48
C ALA A 132 -24.88 12.38 16.28
N ILE A 133 -24.50 11.68 17.35
CA ILE A 133 -23.24 11.84 18.08
C ILE A 133 -22.24 10.82 17.53
N HIS A 134 -21.18 11.29 16.90
CA HIS A 134 -20.16 10.46 16.24
C HIS A 134 -18.87 10.43 17.08
N MET A 135 -18.44 9.24 17.49
CA MET A 135 -17.38 9.01 18.47
C MET A 135 -16.13 8.40 17.84
N ASP A 136 -15.02 9.16 17.79
CA ASP A 136 -13.73 8.69 17.25
C ASP A 136 -12.66 8.57 18.35
N VAL A 137 -12.81 7.57 19.21
CA VAL A 137 -12.10 7.50 20.50
C VAL A 137 -10.70 6.87 20.41
N LYS A 138 -10.36 6.16 19.33
CA LYS A 138 -9.05 5.52 19.00
C LYS A 138 -8.09 5.22 20.18
N PRO A 139 -8.49 4.50 21.26
CA PRO A 139 -7.62 4.35 22.43
C PRO A 139 -6.41 3.42 22.16
N TYR A 140 -6.48 2.63 21.10
CA TYR A 140 -5.43 1.72 20.65
C TYR A 140 -4.13 2.41 20.17
N VAL A 141 -4.15 3.73 19.96
CA VAL A 141 -2.91 4.50 19.68
C VAL A 141 -2.08 4.78 20.94
N LEU A 142 -2.64 4.54 22.14
CA LEU A 142 -1.92 4.72 23.40
C LEU A 142 -0.91 3.59 23.64
N PRO A 143 0.30 3.87 24.16
CA PRO A 143 1.31 2.85 24.47
C PRO A 143 0.79 1.69 25.34
N ALA A 144 -0.10 1.99 26.29
CA ALA A 144 -0.75 1.02 27.16
C ALA A 144 -1.50 -0.11 26.41
N TRP A 145 -1.97 0.13 25.17
CA TRP A 145 -2.58 -0.92 24.34
C TRP A 145 -1.56 -2.00 23.93
N LYS A 146 -0.33 -1.58 23.60
CA LYS A 146 0.78 -2.50 23.23
C LYS A 146 1.34 -3.23 24.46
N GLU A 147 1.34 -2.59 25.62
CA GLU A 147 1.76 -3.19 26.89
C GLU A 147 0.75 -4.22 27.42
N ASN A 148 -0.53 -3.83 27.52
CA ASN A 148 -1.62 -4.69 27.97
C ASN A 148 -2.98 -4.05 27.62
N ALA A 149 -3.58 -4.45 26.49
CA ALA A 149 -4.87 -3.92 26.05
C ALA A 149 -6.04 -4.16 27.03
N LYS A 150 -5.96 -5.15 27.94
CA LYS A 150 -7.11 -5.63 28.76
C LYS A 150 -7.79 -4.55 29.59
N PRO A 151 -7.09 -3.73 30.41
CA PRO A 151 -7.74 -2.69 31.21
C PRO A 151 -8.28 -1.56 30.33
N LEU A 152 -7.65 -1.30 29.18
CA LEU A 152 -8.01 -0.22 28.27
C LEU A 152 -9.26 -0.59 27.45
N VAL A 153 -9.38 -1.83 26.97
CA VAL A 153 -10.61 -2.37 26.37
C VAL A 153 -11.76 -2.36 27.39
N GLN A 154 -11.51 -2.84 28.61
CA GLN A 154 -12.53 -2.88 29.66
C GLN A 154 -13.02 -1.47 30.08
N SER A 155 -12.12 -0.49 30.17
CA SER A 155 -12.52 0.89 30.45
C SER A 155 -13.19 1.56 29.25
N TRP A 156 -12.74 1.34 28.01
CA TRP A 156 -13.40 1.88 26.81
C TRP A 156 -14.84 1.36 26.65
N ILE A 157 -15.06 0.04 26.80
CA ILE A 157 -16.42 -0.55 26.80
C ILE A 157 -17.29 0.05 27.91
N SER A 158 -16.73 0.21 29.12
CA SER A 158 -17.47 0.77 30.27
C SER A 158 -17.85 2.23 30.04
N ASN A 159 -16.92 3.02 29.49
CA ASN A 159 -17.10 4.42 29.15
C ASN A 159 -18.17 4.57 28.05
N MET A 160 -18.10 3.78 26.97
CA MET A 160 -19.10 3.81 25.89
C MET A 160 -20.51 3.41 26.37
N LYS A 161 -20.63 2.47 27.31
CA LYS A 161 -21.92 2.16 27.96
C LYS A 161 -22.51 3.34 28.75
N LEU A 162 -21.69 4.26 29.24
CA LEU A 162 -22.17 5.52 29.84
C LEU A 162 -22.65 6.52 28.78
N VAL A 163 -21.97 6.61 27.63
CA VAL A 163 -22.41 7.46 26.48
C VAL A 163 -23.76 7.01 25.95
N LEU A 164 -23.90 5.73 25.63
CA LEU A 164 -25.13 5.14 25.09
C LEU A 164 -26.31 5.35 26.05
N LYS A 165 -26.06 5.23 27.35
CA LYS A 165 -27.04 5.55 28.39
C LYS A 165 -27.39 7.05 28.40
N GLN A 166 -26.40 7.95 28.38
CA GLN A 166 -26.61 9.40 28.41
C GLN A 166 -27.43 9.88 27.19
N ALA A 167 -27.04 9.45 25.98
CA ALA A 167 -27.73 9.83 24.74
C ALA A 167 -29.19 9.34 24.74
N LYS A 168 -29.43 8.08 25.16
CA LYS A 168 -30.77 7.50 25.31
C LYS A 168 -31.63 8.20 26.38
N GLN A 169 -31.02 8.71 27.44
CA GLN A 169 -31.73 9.49 28.48
C GLN A 169 -32.01 10.93 28.04
N ASN A 170 -31.10 11.54 27.28
CA ASN A 170 -31.20 12.94 26.84
C ASN A 170 -31.86 13.08 25.46
N GLY A 171 -33.01 12.42 25.27
CA GLY A 171 -33.85 12.58 24.08
C GLY A 171 -33.57 11.63 22.92
N GLY A 172 -32.60 10.71 23.06
CA GLY A 172 -32.40 9.62 22.08
C GLY A 172 -31.73 10.05 20.78
N THR A 173 -30.73 10.94 20.85
CA THR A 173 -29.83 11.16 19.71
C THR A 173 -29.02 9.89 19.46
N ALA A 174 -28.89 9.46 18.20
CA ALA A 174 -28.14 8.27 17.81
C ALA A 174 -26.65 8.40 18.16
N VAL A 175 -25.99 7.26 18.40
CA VAL A 175 -24.55 7.18 18.69
C VAL A 175 -23.86 6.33 17.64
N HIS A 176 -22.94 6.94 16.90
CA HIS A 176 -22.15 6.33 15.83
C HIS A 176 -20.68 6.24 16.27
N VAL A 177 -19.92 5.24 15.77
CA VAL A 177 -18.53 4.99 16.21
C VAL A 177 -17.60 4.63 15.06
N ASP A 178 -16.41 5.23 15.05
CA ASP A 178 -15.29 4.86 14.19
C ASP A 178 -14.52 3.65 14.75
N LEU A 179 -14.46 2.55 14.00
CA LEU A 179 -13.74 1.32 14.36
C LEU A 179 -12.76 0.91 13.25
N PRO A 180 -11.49 0.62 13.54
CA PRO A 180 -10.61 -0.01 12.55
C PRO A 180 -11.03 -1.46 12.32
N PHE A 181 -10.95 -1.95 11.08
CA PHE A 181 -11.37 -3.31 10.72
C PHE A 181 -10.72 -4.38 11.62
N TRP A 182 -9.41 -4.25 11.88
CA TRP A 182 -8.61 -5.22 12.67
C TRP A 182 -8.98 -5.29 14.16
N LEU A 183 -9.95 -4.49 14.63
CA LEU A 183 -10.43 -4.56 16.03
C LEU A 183 -11.12 -5.90 16.33
N ASP A 184 -11.55 -6.62 15.29
CA ASP A 184 -11.99 -8.02 15.33
C ASP A 184 -10.99 -8.94 16.06
N SER A 185 -9.69 -8.69 15.88
CA SER A 185 -8.59 -9.50 16.42
C SER A 185 -8.45 -9.44 17.94
N TYR A 186 -9.25 -8.61 18.63
CA TYR A 186 -9.31 -8.49 20.08
C TYR A 186 -10.69 -8.87 20.63
N THR A 187 -10.75 -9.52 21.79
CA THR A 187 -12.02 -9.84 22.48
C THR A 187 -12.48 -8.69 23.39
N VAL A 188 -13.73 -8.72 23.85
CA VAL A 188 -14.28 -7.83 24.90
C VAL A 188 -13.52 -7.90 26.25
N LYS A 189 -12.63 -8.89 26.43
CA LYS A 189 -11.70 -8.97 27.57
C LYS A 189 -10.33 -8.34 27.30
N GLY A 190 -10.06 -7.94 26.06
CA GLY A 190 -8.77 -7.44 25.57
C GLY A 190 -7.69 -8.52 25.42
N ASN A 191 -8.08 -9.80 25.36
CA ASN A 191 -7.22 -10.86 24.79
C ASN A 191 -7.22 -10.73 23.26
N ARG A 192 -6.28 -11.37 22.55
CA ARG A 192 -6.47 -11.57 21.10
C ARG A 192 -7.42 -12.75 20.87
N VAL A 193 -8.19 -12.72 19.80
CA VAL A 193 -9.13 -13.82 19.44
C VAL A 193 -8.39 -15.15 19.24
N ALA A 194 -7.16 -15.11 18.72
CA ALA A 194 -6.29 -16.29 18.61
C ALA A 194 -5.93 -16.94 19.97
N ASP A 195 -6.01 -16.18 21.08
CA ASP A 195 -5.74 -16.65 22.44
C ASP A 195 -7.04 -17.01 23.22
N ASP A 196 -8.21 -16.58 22.73
CA ASP A 196 -9.46 -16.48 23.51
C ASP A 196 -10.73 -16.54 22.62
N ALA A 197 -10.76 -17.47 21.66
CA ALA A 197 -11.87 -17.61 20.68
C ALA A 197 -13.25 -17.90 21.30
N ASP A 198 -13.31 -18.29 22.58
CA ASP A 198 -14.55 -18.46 23.35
C ASP A 198 -15.17 -17.12 23.81
N ASN A 199 -14.58 -15.98 23.44
CA ASN A 199 -15.07 -14.64 23.82
C ASN A 199 -15.35 -13.75 22.61
N GLU A 200 -16.42 -12.96 22.75
CA GLU A 200 -16.92 -12.03 21.74
C GLU A 200 -15.82 -11.05 21.27
N ALA A 201 -15.71 -10.90 19.95
CA ALA A 201 -14.83 -9.93 19.31
C ALA A 201 -15.26 -8.48 19.63
N LEU A 202 -14.29 -7.58 19.72
CA LEU A 202 -14.53 -6.21 20.16
C LEU A 202 -15.29 -5.39 19.11
N SER A 203 -15.01 -5.57 17.82
CA SER A 203 -15.81 -4.98 16.72
C SER A 203 -17.26 -5.46 16.78
N HIS A 204 -17.50 -6.77 16.94
CA HIS A 204 -18.84 -7.34 17.10
C HIS A 204 -19.61 -6.76 18.29
N TRP A 205 -18.97 -6.58 19.46
CA TRP A 205 -19.63 -5.95 20.61
C TRP A 205 -20.07 -4.51 20.29
N PHE A 206 -19.20 -3.72 19.64
CA PHE A 206 -19.58 -2.37 19.22
C PHE A 206 -20.75 -2.40 18.24
N ILE A 207 -20.68 -3.22 17.18
CA ILE A 207 -21.73 -3.35 16.15
C ILE A 207 -23.11 -3.63 16.77
N GLN A 208 -23.19 -4.51 17.79
CA GLN A 208 -24.46 -4.80 18.49
C GLN A 208 -25.01 -3.65 19.37
N ASN A 209 -24.19 -2.69 19.77
CA ASN A 209 -24.48 -1.75 20.87
C ASN A 209 -24.59 -0.28 20.44
N VAL A 210 -24.41 0.04 19.15
CA VAL A 210 -24.44 1.40 18.59
C VAL A 210 -25.40 1.45 17.41
N ASP A 211 -25.86 2.65 17.04
CA ASP A 211 -26.84 2.81 15.96
C ASP A 211 -26.19 2.73 14.56
N HIS A 212 -24.90 3.05 14.45
CA HIS A 212 -24.12 2.99 13.20
C HIS A 212 -22.62 2.81 13.47
N VAL A 213 -21.89 2.16 12.55
CA VAL A 213 -20.43 2.00 12.61
C VAL A 213 -19.78 2.54 11.33
N THR A 214 -18.74 3.37 11.47
CA THR A 214 -17.79 3.60 10.37
C THR A 214 -16.64 2.61 10.49
N LEU A 215 -16.48 1.73 9.51
CA LEU A 215 -15.35 0.80 9.47
C LEU A 215 -14.18 1.47 8.76
N LEU A 216 -13.11 1.80 9.50
CA LEU A 216 -11.88 2.41 8.99
C LEU A 216 -11.05 1.35 8.24
N ALA A 217 -11.56 0.91 7.09
CA ALA A 217 -10.95 -0.04 6.17
C ALA A 217 -9.92 0.68 5.28
N TYR A 218 -8.97 1.37 5.91
CA TYR A 218 -7.99 2.23 5.25
C TYR A 218 -7.06 1.39 4.36
N ARG A 219 -7.42 1.32 3.07
CA ARG A 219 -6.76 0.62 1.97
C ARG A 219 -6.99 1.37 0.66
N ASP A 220 -6.00 1.37 -0.24
CA ASP A 220 -6.07 2.02 -1.55
C ASP A 220 -6.66 1.13 -2.67
N ASN A 221 -7.15 -0.06 -2.32
CA ASN A 221 -7.76 -1.03 -3.23
C ASN A 221 -8.93 -1.80 -2.57
N ALA A 222 -10.00 -2.02 -3.33
CA ALA A 222 -11.18 -2.75 -2.88
C ALA A 222 -10.96 -4.28 -2.79
N GLN A 223 -10.16 -4.84 -3.70
CA GLN A 223 -10.03 -6.28 -3.93
C GLN A 223 -8.72 -6.88 -3.39
N GLY A 224 -8.67 -8.22 -3.33
CA GLY A 224 -7.48 -8.98 -2.92
C GLY A 224 -7.44 -9.31 -1.42
N SER A 225 -6.42 -10.05 -1.00
CA SER A 225 -6.28 -10.60 0.37
C SER A 225 -6.20 -9.54 1.47
N ASN A 226 -5.70 -8.34 1.13
CA ASN A 226 -5.57 -7.16 2.00
C ASN A 226 -6.43 -5.98 1.51
N GLY A 227 -7.42 -6.23 0.63
CA GLY A 227 -8.32 -5.21 0.08
C GLY A 227 -9.56 -4.99 0.96
N ILE A 228 -10.18 -3.81 0.81
CA ILE A 228 -11.32 -3.35 1.64
C ILE A 228 -12.38 -4.45 1.85
N ILE A 229 -12.85 -5.07 0.76
CA ILE A 229 -13.97 -6.02 0.78
C ILE A 229 -13.63 -7.24 1.65
N ARG A 230 -12.42 -7.79 1.51
CA ARG A 230 -12.00 -8.97 2.27
C ARG A 230 -11.75 -8.68 3.75
N LEU A 231 -11.36 -7.44 4.07
CA LEU A 231 -11.02 -7.02 5.43
C LEU A 231 -12.24 -6.66 6.31
N ILE A 232 -13.43 -6.48 5.74
CA ILE A 232 -14.67 -6.17 6.48
C ILE A 232 -15.82 -7.15 6.22
N GLU A 233 -15.53 -8.26 5.54
CA GLU A 233 -16.52 -9.30 5.20
C GLU A 233 -17.21 -9.86 6.45
N GLN A 234 -16.49 -9.97 7.57
CA GLN A 234 -17.02 -10.50 8.82
C GLN A 234 -17.87 -9.46 9.58
N GLU A 235 -17.40 -8.22 9.66
CA GLU A 235 -18.13 -7.08 10.23
C GLU A 235 -19.48 -6.87 9.54
N MET A 236 -19.54 -6.95 8.20
CA MET A 236 -20.78 -6.76 7.45
C MET A 236 -21.82 -7.87 7.76
N GLN A 237 -21.36 -9.11 7.94
CA GLN A 237 -22.23 -10.21 8.39
C GLN A 237 -22.75 -10.00 9.82
N TRP A 238 -21.90 -9.50 10.72
CA TRP A 238 -22.28 -9.16 12.10
C TRP A 238 -23.27 -7.98 12.15
N ALA A 239 -23.10 -7.00 11.26
CA ALA A 239 -23.97 -5.85 11.13
C ALA A 239 -25.35 -6.23 10.57
N ASP A 240 -25.42 -7.07 9.52
CA ASP A 240 -26.67 -7.66 9.02
C ASP A 240 -27.42 -8.44 10.09
N ALA A 241 -26.71 -9.22 10.91
CA ALA A 241 -27.30 -10.00 12.00
C ALA A 241 -27.81 -9.11 13.15
N SER A 242 -27.23 -7.92 13.34
CA SER A 242 -27.60 -6.95 14.37
C SER A 242 -28.67 -5.94 13.90
N GLY A 243 -28.77 -5.71 12.59
CA GLY A 243 -29.55 -4.62 12.01
C GLY A 243 -28.86 -3.25 12.08
N THR A 244 -27.53 -3.24 12.23
CA THR A 244 -26.72 -2.03 12.42
C THR A 244 -26.22 -1.51 11.07
N ASN A 245 -26.33 -0.20 10.85
CA ASN A 245 -25.85 0.41 9.61
C ASN A 245 -24.31 0.60 9.63
N VAL A 246 -23.68 0.38 8.47
CA VAL A 246 -22.23 0.40 8.28
C VAL A 246 -21.87 1.32 7.13
N THR A 247 -20.97 2.27 7.39
CA THR A 247 -20.30 3.06 6.34
C THR A 247 -18.84 2.65 6.24
N VAL A 248 -18.36 2.43 5.02
CA VAL A 248 -16.99 1.96 4.78
C VAL A 248 -16.05 3.15 4.61
N GLY A 249 -15.19 3.36 5.61
CA GLY A 249 -14.22 4.45 5.68
C GLY A 249 -12.92 4.14 4.95
N VAL A 250 -12.54 5.01 4.00
CA VAL A 250 -11.24 5.01 3.32
C VAL A 250 -10.47 6.30 3.59
N ASN A 251 -9.16 6.27 3.41
CA ASN A 251 -8.27 7.41 3.67
C ASN A 251 -7.78 8.06 2.36
N THR A 252 -7.56 9.37 2.37
CA THR A 252 -7.02 10.20 1.26
C THR A 252 -5.88 11.09 1.73
N LYS A 253 -5.69 11.22 3.05
CA LYS A 253 -4.53 11.90 3.63
C LYS A 253 -3.23 11.15 3.26
N PRO A 254 -2.14 11.84 2.89
CA PRO A 254 -0.83 11.22 2.72
C PRO A 254 -0.38 10.47 3.99
N MET A 255 0.09 9.23 3.80
CA MET A 255 0.55 8.32 4.85
C MET A 255 1.94 7.77 4.48
N PRO A 256 3.02 8.53 4.71
CA PRO A 256 4.39 8.10 4.39
C PRO A 256 4.76 6.76 5.06
N GLY A 257 5.16 5.76 4.28
CA GLY A 257 5.44 4.39 4.73
C GLY A 257 4.20 3.53 5.05
N GLU A 258 3.00 4.05 4.78
CA GLU A 258 1.71 3.35 4.89
C GLU A 258 0.82 3.67 3.67
N GLU A 259 1.40 3.91 2.48
CA GLU A 259 0.73 4.38 1.25
C GLU A 259 -0.41 3.47 0.81
N PHE A 260 -0.27 2.16 1.02
CA PHE A 260 -1.31 1.16 0.75
C PHE A 260 -2.58 1.36 1.59
N THR A 261 -2.57 2.26 2.58
CA THR A 261 -3.74 2.62 3.39
C THR A 261 -4.55 3.78 2.80
N SER A 262 -4.05 4.49 1.79
CA SER A 262 -4.59 5.79 1.37
C SER A 262 -4.63 6.02 -0.15
N PHE A 263 -5.68 6.69 -0.61
CA PHE A 263 -5.84 7.16 -1.99
C PHE A 263 -5.03 8.44 -2.30
N ALA A 264 -4.24 8.95 -1.34
CA ALA A 264 -3.26 10.01 -1.56
C ALA A 264 -2.37 9.71 -2.79
N GLY A 265 -2.27 10.66 -3.72
CA GLY A 265 -1.49 10.50 -4.96
C GLY A 265 -2.03 9.46 -5.96
N LYS A 266 -3.12 8.75 -5.65
CA LYS A 266 -3.78 7.79 -6.58
C LYS A 266 -4.80 8.46 -7.51
N GLY A 267 -5.26 9.66 -7.12
CA GLY A 267 -6.24 10.46 -7.86
C GLY A 267 -7.67 9.96 -7.71
N SER A 268 -8.62 10.87 -7.96
CA SER A 268 -10.05 10.65 -7.72
C SER A 268 -10.62 9.45 -8.48
N ALA A 269 -10.12 9.16 -9.69
CA ALA A 269 -10.61 8.03 -10.48
C ALA A 269 -10.36 6.66 -9.83
N GLN A 270 -9.22 6.47 -9.13
CA GLN A 270 -8.96 5.22 -8.41
C GLN A 270 -9.83 5.12 -7.15
N LEU A 271 -10.03 6.24 -6.43
CA LEU A 271 -10.95 6.31 -5.29
C LEU A 271 -12.38 5.94 -5.70
N GLU A 272 -12.94 6.61 -6.71
CA GLU A 272 -14.31 6.31 -7.18
C GLU A 272 -14.45 4.85 -7.66
N SER A 273 -13.44 4.30 -8.34
CA SER A 273 -13.41 2.89 -8.75
C SER A 273 -13.43 1.92 -7.56
N ALA A 274 -12.67 2.21 -6.51
CA ALA A 274 -12.66 1.39 -5.30
C ALA A 274 -13.99 1.48 -4.53
N LEU A 275 -14.54 2.68 -4.36
CA LEU A 275 -15.85 2.87 -3.71
C LEU A 275 -16.98 2.17 -4.48
N GLN A 276 -16.98 2.24 -5.81
CA GLN A 276 -17.95 1.52 -6.65
C GLN A 276 -17.82 0.00 -6.52
N GLN A 277 -16.60 -0.54 -6.39
CA GLN A 277 -16.39 -1.98 -6.17
C GLN A 277 -16.85 -2.42 -4.77
N VAL A 278 -16.59 -1.62 -3.74
CA VAL A 278 -17.08 -1.87 -2.36
C VAL A 278 -18.61 -1.87 -2.34
N ALA A 279 -19.26 -0.85 -2.90
CA ALA A 279 -20.71 -0.79 -3.01
C ALA A 279 -21.28 -1.98 -3.80
N ALA A 280 -20.69 -2.31 -4.95
CA ALA A 280 -21.15 -3.43 -5.78
C ALA A 280 -20.99 -4.80 -5.11
N ALA A 281 -19.98 -4.97 -4.24
CA ALA A 281 -19.78 -6.19 -3.46
C ALA A 281 -20.77 -6.32 -2.29
N PHE A 282 -21.03 -5.22 -1.58
CA PHE A 282 -21.87 -5.23 -0.38
C PHE A 282 -23.35 -4.90 -0.60
N ARG A 283 -23.79 -4.57 -1.83
CA ARG A 283 -25.18 -4.19 -2.18
C ARG A 283 -26.31 -5.15 -1.71
N GLU A 284 -26.00 -6.41 -1.41
CA GLU A 284 -26.99 -7.41 -0.95
C GLU A 284 -27.05 -7.48 0.60
N HIS A 285 -26.07 -6.90 1.29
CA HIS A 285 -26.07 -6.69 2.74
C HIS A 285 -26.94 -5.47 3.07
N LYS A 286 -27.87 -5.64 4.00
CA LYS A 286 -28.80 -4.56 4.40
C LYS A 286 -28.16 -3.56 5.36
N SER A 287 -27.10 -3.99 6.02
CA SER A 287 -26.23 -3.16 6.85
C SER A 287 -25.31 -2.24 6.05
N TYR A 288 -25.02 -2.52 4.77
CA TYR A 288 -24.21 -1.62 3.96
C TYR A 288 -24.98 -0.35 3.65
N ALA A 289 -24.61 0.73 4.33
CA ALA A 289 -25.27 2.03 4.21
C ALA A 289 -24.48 3.01 3.32
N GLY A 290 -23.23 2.73 2.96
CA GLY A 290 -22.45 3.55 2.04
C GLY A 290 -20.94 3.61 2.34
N SER A 291 -20.28 4.69 1.92
CA SER A 291 -18.84 4.93 2.06
C SER A 291 -18.50 6.30 2.65
N ALA A 292 -17.38 6.39 3.38
CA ALA A 292 -16.86 7.62 3.99
C ALA A 292 -15.40 7.85 3.58
N VAL A 293 -14.99 9.12 3.48
CA VAL A 293 -13.65 9.50 3.02
C VAL A 293 -12.95 10.45 4.02
N HIS A 294 -11.84 9.98 4.59
CA HIS A 294 -11.03 10.68 5.59
C HIS A 294 -9.79 11.28 4.93
N ASP A 295 -9.47 12.57 4.99
CA ASP A 295 -10.19 13.74 5.52
C ASP A 295 -10.58 14.64 4.34
N LEU A 296 -11.68 15.40 4.44
CA LEU A 296 -12.25 16.16 3.32
C LEU A 296 -11.25 17.15 2.71
N ALA A 297 -10.32 17.67 3.52
CA ALA A 297 -9.22 18.51 3.06
C ALA A 297 -8.41 17.86 1.92
N TYR A 298 -7.97 16.61 2.11
CA TYR A 298 -7.15 15.89 1.13
C TYR A 298 -7.98 15.26 0.00
N TRP A 299 -9.29 15.06 0.18
CA TRP A 299 -10.16 14.64 -0.94
C TRP A 299 -10.24 15.71 -2.04
N GLY A 300 -10.22 17.00 -1.65
CA GLY A 300 -10.12 18.11 -2.62
C GLY A 300 -8.83 18.10 -3.43
N GLU A 301 -7.74 17.56 -2.87
CA GLU A 301 -6.41 17.43 -3.48
C GLU A 301 -6.28 16.18 -4.39
N LEU A 302 -7.31 15.33 -4.47
CA LEU A 302 -7.33 14.17 -5.37
C LEU A 302 -7.84 14.49 -6.78
N GLU A 303 -8.31 15.71 -7.06
CA GLU A 303 -8.50 16.13 -8.45
C GLU A 303 -7.14 16.38 -9.10
N PRO A 304 -6.96 16.07 -10.40
CA PRO A 304 -5.73 16.44 -11.07
C PRO A 304 -5.62 17.96 -11.11
N GLU A 305 -4.59 18.51 -10.48
CA GLU A 305 -3.90 19.62 -11.14
C GLU A 305 -3.56 19.15 -12.56
N GLU A 306 -3.87 19.97 -13.56
CA GLU A 306 -3.22 19.86 -14.87
C GLU A 306 -1.76 20.32 -14.74
N GLN A 307 -0.97 19.60 -13.93
CA GLN A 307 0.47 19.55 -14.13
C GLN A 307 0.65 19.03 -15.56
N PRO A 308 1.18 19.86 -16.49
CA PRO A 308 1.29 19.44 -17.87
C PRO A 308 2.18 18.19 -17.88
N LEU A 309 1.70 17.13 -18.55
CA LEU A 309 2.53 15.98 -18.89
C LEU A 309 3.88 16.53 -19.39
N PRO A 310 5.01 16.26 -18.71
CA PRO A 310 6.30 16.77 -19.16
C PRO A 310 6.47 16.31 -20.60
N GLU A 311 6.73 17.25 -21.53
CA GLU A 311 6.68 17.01 -22.97
C GLU A 311 7.29 15.65 -23.27
N LYS A 312 6.45 14.72 -23.76
CA LYS A 312 6.76 13.29 -23.89
C LYS A 312 8.22 13.15 -24.34
N PRO A 313 9.16 12.79 -23.45
CA PRO A 313 10.57 12.91 -23.76
C PRO A 313 10.84 12.15 -25.04
N ALA A 314 11.38 12.84 -26.05
CA ALA A 314 11.62 12.25 -27.35
C ALA A 314 12.41 10.96 -27.12
N ASN A 315 11.77 9.81 -27.40
CA ASN A 315 12.13 8.54 -26.78
C ASN A 315 13.65 8.39 -26.67
N PRO A 316 14.26 8.17 -25.48
CA PRO A 316 15.65 7.78 -25.42
C PRO A 316 15.81 6.58 -26.37
N PRO A 317 16.75 6.64 -27.33
CA PRO A 317 16.66 5.83 -28.53
C PRO A 317 16.67 4.35 -28.14
N ALA A 318 15.69 3.59 -28.66
CA ALA A 318 15.50 2.17 -28.41
C ALA A 318 16.58 1.32 -29.11
N ASN A 319 17.83 1.63 -28.78
CA ASN A 319 19.09 1.21 -29.39
C ASN A 319 20.26 1.30 -28.38
N SER A 320 20.06 1.70 -27.12
CA SER A 320 21.03 1.39 -26.06
C SER A 320 20.96 -0.11 -25.76
N THR A 321 21.69 -0.91 -26.52
CA THR A 321 21.78 -2.38 -26.36
C THR A 321 22.62 -2.79 -25.15
N GLU A 322 23.20 -1.83 -24.44
CA GLU A 322 24.00 -2.02 -23.25
C GLU A 322 23.17 -1.74 -21.99
N ILE A 323 23.22 -2.67 -21.05
CA ILE A 323 22.63 -2.60 -19.72
C ILE A 323 23.51 -1.72 -18.83
N ARG A 324 22.88 -0.86 -18.04
CA ARG A 324 23.49 -0.01 -17.03
C ARG A 324 22.60 -0.02 -15.80
N GLY A 325 23.07 -0.62 -14.71
CA GLY A 325 22.24 -0.87 -13.54
C GLY A 325 22.88 -0.67 -12.19
N THR A 326 22.06 -0.82 -11.15
CA THR A 326 22.50 -0.79 -9.75
C THR A 326 21.60 -1.69 -8.88
N TYR A 327 21.98 -1.80 -7.60
CA TYR A 327 21.35 -2.62 -6.59
C TYR A 327 20.68 -1.73 -5.55
N ILE A 328 19.41 -2.01 -5.26
CA ILE A 328 18.67 -1.41 -4.15
C ILE A 328 18.58 -2.44 -3.03
N TRP A 329 19.32 -2.22 -1.95
CA TRP A 329 19.48 -3.20 -0.87
C TRP A 329 18.41 -3.12 0.20
N GLU A 330 17.95 -1.92 0.55
CA GLU A 330 16.91 -1.72 1.54
C GLU A 330 15.55 -1.56 0.86
N ALA A 331 14.66 -2.53 1.07
CA ALA A 331 13.32 -2.53 0.46
C ALA A 331 12.51 -1.27 0.80
N SER A 332 12.76 -0.67 1.97
CA SER A 332 12.18 0.60 2.42
C SER A 332 12.43 1.75 1.44
N GLN A 333 13.57 1.77 0.74
CA GLN A 333 13.83 2.79 -0.28
C GLN A 333 12.90 2.67 -1.50
N VAL A 334 12.22 1.54 -1.68
CA VAL A 334 11.19 1.37 -2.71
C VAL A 334 9.78 1.51 -2.13
N THR A 335 9.57 1.27 -0.83
CA THR A 335 8.24 1.34 -0.22
C THR A 335 7.91 2.71 0.39
N ASP A 336 8.86 3.42 0.98
CA ASP A 336 8.61 4.54 1.91
C ASP A 336 8.33 5.88 1.20
N ASP A 337 8.85 6.08 -0.02
CA ASP A 337 8.48 7.16 -0.96
C ASP A 337 8.03 6.59 -2.32
N GLY A 338 7.80 5.28 -2.39
CA GLY A 338 7.61 4.57 -3.65
C GLY A 338 8.87 4.51 -4.54
N GLY A 339 10.07 4.80 -4.04
CA GLY A 339 11.31 4.87 -4.81
C GLY A 339 11.39 6.05 -5.77
N GLU A 340 10.81 7.21 -5.45
CA GLU A 340 10.94 8.41 -6.29
C GLU A 340 12.40 8.88 -6.38
N HIS A 341 13.11 8.93 -5.25
CA HIS A 341 14.53 9.26 -5.21
C HIS A 341 15.40 8.32 -6.05
N ILE A 342 15.15 7.00 -5.98
CA ILE A 342 15.82 5.99 -6.84
C ILE A 342 15.56 6.27 -8.31
N LEU A 343 14.31 6.55 -8.70
CA LEU A 343 13.94 6.78 -10.10
C LEU A 343 14.50 8.09 -10.65
N ALA A 344 14.58 9.14 -9.83
CA ALA A 344 15.22 10.40 -10.18
C ALA A 344 16.73 10.21 -10.43
N PHE A 345 17.42 9.52 -9.52
CA PHE A 345 18.83 9.15 -9.67
C PHE A 345 19.07 8.26 -10.89
N ALA A 346 18.22 7.25 -11.10
CA ALA A 346 18.32 6.35 -12.25
C ALA A 346 18.21 7.10 -13.58
N LYS A 347 17.31 8.09 -13.66
CA LYS A 347 17.16 8.97 -14.81
C LYS A 347 18.37 9.89 -15.03
N GLU A 348 18.96 10.43 -13.98
CA GLU A 348 20.19 11.24 -14.05
C GLU A 348 21.38 10.39 -14.52
N GLN A 349 21.58 9.23 -13.90
CA GLN A 349 22.67 8.30 -14.20
C GLN A 349 22.42 7.44 -15.44
N LYS A 350 21.30 7.61 -16.16
CA LYS A 350 20.92 6.82 -17.37
C LYS A 350 20.89 5.30 -17.11
N ILE A 351 20.47 4.92 -15.91
CA ILE A 351 20.24 3.53 -15.52
C ILE A 351 19.01 3.00 -16.27
N ASN A 352 19.10 1.79 -16.80
CA ASN A 352 18.02 1.07 -17.48
C ASN A 352 17.74 -0.31 -16.85
N TRP A 353 18.37 -0.64 -15.71
CA TRP A 353 18.27 -1.94 -15.06
C TRP A 353 18.40 -1.83 -13.54
N LEU A 354 17.54 -2.48 -12.77
CA LEU A 354 17.57 -2.45 -11.30
C LEU A 354 17.36 -3.84 -10.69
N TYR A 355 18.27 -4.22 -9.80
CA TYR A 355 18.04 -5.32 -8.84
C TYR A 355 17.47 -4.75 -7.55
N VAL A 356 16.24 -5.11 -7.21
CA VAL A 356 15.51 -4.54 -6.07
C VAL A 356 15.26 -5.61 -5.02
N ARG A 357 15.88 -5.47 -3.85
CA ARG A 357 15.65 -6.41 -2.75
C ARG A 357 14.24 -6.27 -2.20
N LEU A 358 13.54 -7.39 -2.09
CA LEU A 358 12.17 -7.41 -1.55
C LEU A 358 12.16 -7.75 -0.06
N ASP A 359 11.43 -6.97 0.73
CA ASP A 359 10.80 -7.46 1.95
C ASP A 359 9.57 -8.30 1.55
N LEU A 360 9.62 -9.59 1.89
CA LEU A 360 8.64 -10.60 1.51
C LEU A 360 7.44 -10.67 2.46
N ASP A 361 7.41 -9.87 3.53
CA ASP A 361 6.25 -9.67 4.41
C ASP A 361 5.41 -8.45 3.98
N GLN A 362 5.88 -7.63 3.02
CA GLN A 362 5.11 -6.55 2.39
C GLN A 362 3.99 -7.07 1.46
N PRO A 363 2.86 -6.35 1.31
CA PRO A 363 1.87 -6.64 0.28
C PRO A 363 2.39 -6.30 -1.13
N TYR A 364 1.89 -6.99 -2.16
CA TYR A 364 2.27 -6.75 -3.55
C TYR A 364 2.05 -5.28 -4.00
N SER A 365 1.08 -4.57 -3.43
CA SER A 365 0.84 -3.16 -3.73
C SER A 365 2.04 -2.24 -3.48
N SER A 366 2.92 -2.56 -2.53
CA SER A 366 4.08 -1.73 -2.18
C SER A 366 5.08 -1.57 -3.33
N TYR A 367 5.20 -2.55 -4.24
CA TYR A 367 6.16 -2.50 -5.36
C TYR A 367 5.53 -2.08 -6.71
N ARG A 368 4.21 -2.22 -6.89
CA ARG A 368 3.50 -1.96 -8.17
C ARG A 368 3.78 -0.58 -8.75
N SER A 369 3.65 0.48 -7.93
CA SER A 369 3.85 1.87 -8.38
C SER A 369 5.29 2.13 -8.83
N PHE A 370 6.27 1.53 -8.15
CA PHE A 370 7.68 1.65 -8.49
C PHE A 370 7.96 0.94 -9.82
N VAL A 371 7.63 -0.35 -9.95
CA VAL A 371 7.90 -1.13 -11.16
C VAL A 371 7.22 -0.50 -12.39
N LYS A 372 5.99 0.01 -12.24
CA LYS A 372 5.28 0.73 -13.30
C LYS A 372 5.99 2.00 -13.75
N ARG A 373 6.49 2.82 -12.81
CA ARG A 373 7.24 4.06 -13.12
C ARG A 373 8.67 3.81 -13.60
N ALA A 374 9.29 2.70 -13.19
CA ALA A 374 10.56 2.22 -13.74
C ALA A 374 10.38 1.82 -15.21
N LYS A 375 9.44 0.92 -15.50
CA LYS A 375 9.14 0.43 -16.84
C LYS A 375 8.66 1.52 -17.80
N ALA A 376 7.90 2.49 -17.30
CA ALA A 376 7.52 3.70 -18.05
C ALA A 376 8.70 4.63 -18.41
N GLN A 377 9.82 4.53 -17.70
CA GLN A 377 11.08 5.23 -18.00
C GLN A 377 12.07 4.38 -18.83
N GLY A 378 11.70 3.14 -19.19
CA GLY A 378 12.58 2.20 -19.88
C GLY A 378 13.56 1.49 -18.95
N ILE A 379 13.27 1.43 -17.65
CA ILE A 379 14.06 0.71 -16.64
C ILE A 379 13.44 -0.67 -16.41
N GLU A 380 14.24 -1.70 -16.62
CA GLU A 380 13.90 -3.08 -16.29
C GLU A 380 14.13 -3.36 -14.81
N VAL A 381 13.23 -4.12 -14.16
CA VAL A 381 13.31 -4.39 -12.71
C VAL A 381 13.25 -5.89 -12.44
N HIS A 382 14.26 -6.38 -11.73
CA HIS A 382 14.40 -7.77 -11.30
C HIS A 382 14.29 -7.84 -9.77
N ALA A 383 13.47 -8.77 -9.28
CA ALA A 383 13.23 -8.97 -7.86
C ALA A 383 14.41 -9.71 -7.22
N MET A 384 15.12 -9.06 -6.31
CA MET A 384 16.30 -9.60 -5.65
C MET A 384 15.98 -10.19 -4.28
N GLY A 385 16.66 -11.29 -3.92
CA GLY A 385 16.65 -11.80 -2.56
C GLY A 385 17.82 -12.76 -2.32
N GLY A 386 18.42 -12.68 -1.15
CA GLY A 386 19.72 -13.29 -0.91
C GLY A 386 20.12 -13.39 0.55
N HIS A 387 21.02 -14.34 0.83
CA HIS A 387 21.80 -14.49 2.07
C HIS A 387 22.75 -15.69 1.94
N PRO A 388 24.01 -15.64 2.40
CA PRO A 388 24.99 -16.73 2.32
C PRO A 388 24.46 -18.14 2.68
N ILE A 389 23.66 -18.26 3.74
CA ILE A 389 23.07 -19.54 4.19
C ILE A 389 22.15 -20.20 3.15
N TRP A 390 21.67 -19.48 2.14
CA TRP A 390 20.83 -20.02 1.05
C TRP A 390 21.63 -20.95 0.13
N GLY A 391 22.97 -20.93 0.19
CA GLY A 391 23.81 -21.97 -0.41
C GLY A 391 23.60 -23.36 0.23
N LYS A 392 23.14 -23.43 1.48
CA LYS A 392 22.87 -24.69 2.16
C LYS A 392 21.49 -25.24 1.79
N LYS A 393 21.39 -26.54 1.55
CA LYS A 393 20.18 -27.23 1.08
C LYS A 393 19.00 -27.09 2.05
N GLU A 394 19.30 -27.01 3.35
CA GLU A 394 18.31 -26.76 4.42
C GLU A 394 17.55 -25.42 4.27
N ASN A 395 18.16 -24.41 3.62
CA ASN A 395 17.56 -23.09 3.40
C ASN A 395 16.81 -22.96 2.07
N ARG A 396 16.70 -24.02 1.27
CA ARG A 396 15.90 -24.04 0.02
C ARG A 396 14.46 -23.51 0.16
N PRO A 397 13.74 -23.68 1.30
CA PRO A 397 12.42 -23.06 1.49
C PRO A 397 12.43 -21.53 1.43
N ARG A 398 13.56 -20.86 1.68
CA ARG A 398 13.71 -19.39 1.56
C ARG A 398 13.77 -18.95 0.10
N ILE A 399 14.58 -19.66 -0.70
CA ILE A 399 14.58 -19.52 -2.17
C ILE A 399 13.17 -19.73 -2.70
N LYS A 400 12.48 -20.81 -2.29
CA LYS A 400 11.10 -21.05 -2.74
C LYS A 400 10.15 -19.93 -2.32
N ARG A 401 10.26 -19.37 -1.11
CA ARG A 401 9.41 -18.23 -0.68
C ARG A 401 9.58 -17.01 -1.59
N LEU A 402 10.80 -16.71 -2.04
CA LEU A 402 11.04 -15.63 -3.01
C LEU A 402 10.39 -15.94 -4.38
N ILE A 403 10.60 -17.14 -4.91
CA ILE A 403 9.99 -17.59 -6.18
C ILE A 403 8.45 -17.50 -6.11
N ASP A 404 7.85 -18.03 -5.06
CA ASP A 404 6.40 -18.02 -4.85
C ASP A 404 5.87 -16.58 -4.73
N TYR A 405 6.57 -15.70 -3.99
CA TYR A 405 6.20 -14.30 -3.84
C TYR A 405 6.17 -13.57 -5.19
N VAL A 406 7.25 -13.65 -5.98
CA VAL A 406 7.38 -12.91 -7.26
C VAL A 406 6.44 -13.47 -8.33
N LYS A 407 6.22 -14.79 -8.37
CA LYS A 407 5.28 -15.40 -9.33
C LYS A 407 3.82 -15.07 -9.01
N ASN A 408 3.44 -15.07 -7.74
CA ASN A 408 2.10 -14.64 -7.32
C ASN A 408 1.89 -13.13 -7.56
N TYR A 409 2.88 -12.29 -7.21
CA TYR A 409 2.91 -10.88 -7.57
C TYR A 409 2.66 -10.68 -9.07
N ASN A 410 3.44 -11.33 -9.94
CA ASN A 410 3.32 -11.19 -11.40
C ASN A 410 1.97 -11.72 -11.95
N ALA A 411 1.30 -12.63 -11.24
CA ALA A 411 -0.03 -13.13 -11.61
C ALA A 411 -1.16 -12.17 -11.20
N GLU A 412 -0.98 -11.37 -10.15
CA GLU A 412 -1.99 -10.42 -9.62
C GLU A 412 -1.90 -8.99 -10.20
N VAL A 413 -0.83 -8.66 -10.94
CA VAL A 413 -0.56 -7.28 -11.43
C VAL A 413 -0.58 -7.16 -12.96
N GLU A 414 -0.79 -5.92 -13.45
CA GLU A 414 -0.87 -5.61 -14.88
C GLU A 414 0.49 -5.82 -15.59
N PRO A 415 0.53 -6.05 -16.92
CA PRO A 415 1.77 -6.35 -17.65
C PRO A 415 2.89 -5.31 -17.49
N GLU A 416 2.56 -4.04 -17.29
CA GLU A 416 3.51 -2.96 -17.02
C GLU A 416 3.96 -2.83 -15.55
N GLU A 417 3.40 -3.63 -14.64
CA GLU A 417 3.72 -3.64 -13.20
C GLU A 417 4.58 -4.84 -12.78
N ARG A 418 4.91 -5.73 -13.73
CA ARG A 418 5.61 -7.01 -13.49
C ARG A 418 7.12 -6.86 -13.41
N PHE A 419 7.74 -7.62 -12.50
CA PHE A 419 9.18 -7.89 -12.53
C PHE A 419 9.49 -8.80 -13.72
N GLU A 420 10.60 -8.57 -14.42
CA GLU A 420 10.98 -9.41 -15.58
C GLU A 420 11.81 -10.64 -15.18
N GLY A 421 12.48 -10.60 -14.02
CA GLY A 421 13.22 -11.73 -13.47
C GLY A 421 13.40 -11.72 -11.96
N ILE A 422 14.05 -12.77 -11.47
CA ILE A 422 14.48 -12.94 -10.08
C ILE A 422 16.01 -13.01 -10.04
N HIS A 423 16.62 -12.28 -9.11
CA HIS A 423 18.07 -12.25 -8.88
C HIS A 423 18.42 -12.81 -7.50
N LEU A 424 19.46 -13.67 -7.43
CA LEU A 424 19.96 -14.26 -6.20
C LEU A 424 21.37 -13.78 -5.86
N ASP A 425 21.49 -12.96 -4.82
CA ASP A 425 22.76 -12.79 -4.09
C ASP A 425 22.93 -13.95 -3.09
N ILE A 426 23.94 -14.80 -3.32
CA ILE A 426 24.31 -15.84 -2.38
C ILE A 426 25.83 -15.97 -2.36
N GLU A 427 26.47 -15.42 -1.33
CA GLU A 427 27.91 -15.52 -1.06
C GLU A 427 28.25 -16.64 -0.04
N PRO A 428 28.14 -17.95 -0.36
CA PRO A 428 28.31 -19.01 0.65
C PRO A 428 29.74 -19.12 1.17
N TYR A 429 30.72 -18.53 0.47
CA TYR A 429 32.12 -18.48 0.89
C TYR A 429 32.37 -17.62 2.13
N THR A 430 31.40 -16.81 2.54
CA THR A 430 31.41 -16.11 3.84
C THR A 430 31.05 -17.01 5.03
N LEU A 431 30.62 -18.26 4.79
CA LEU A 431 30.27 -19.22 5.84
C LEU A 431 31.49 -20.02 6.34
N PRO A 432 31.56 -20.39 7.64
CA PRO A 432 32.59 -21.29 8.16
C PRO A 432 32.67 -22.65 7.44
N GLU A 433 31.54 -23.13 6.91
CA GLU A 433 31.48 -24.34 6.08
C GLU A 433 32.33 -24.25 4.80
N TRP A 434 32.69 -23.06 4.32
CA TRP A 434 33.59 -22.90 3.16
C TRP A 434 35.01 -23.41 3.40
N GLU A 435 35.53 -23.31 4.63
CA GLU A 435 36.81 -23.94 4.99
C GLU A 435 36.63 -25.33 5.59
N ALA A 436 35.53 -25.57 6.32
CA ALA A 436 35.33 -26.83 7.03
C ALA A 436 34.84 -27.99 6.13
N ASN A 437 34.06 -27.70 5.08
CA ASN A 437 33.43 -28.72 4.22
C ASN A 437 33.00 -28.14 2.84
N ARG A 438 33.95 -27.51 2.13
CA ARG A 438 33.69 -26.78 0.87
C ARG A 438 32.94 -27.62 -0.15
N ASP A 439 33.34 -28.86 -0.36
CA ASP A 439 32.77 -29.75 -1.38
C ASP A 439 31.27 -30.00 -1.16
N THR A 440 30.85 -30.18 0.10
CA THR A 440 29.42 -30.33 0.43
C THR A 440 28.68 -29.02 0.19
N LEU A 441 29.23 -27.89 0.61
CA LEU A 441 28.62 -26.57 0.44
C LEU A 441 28.45 -26.20 -1.04
N LEU A 442 29.45 -26.45 -1.88
CA LEU A 442 29.37 -26.26 -3.34
C LEU A 442 28.31 -27.18 -3.97
N THR A 443 28.24 -28.45 -3.55
CA THR A 443 27.24 -29.41 -4.04
C THR A 443 25.81 -29.00 -3.64
N GLU A 444 25.62 -28.50 -2.42
CA GLU A 444 24.31 -28.00 -1.95
C GLU A 444 23.91 -26.70 -2.65
N TRP A 445 24.84 -25.77 -2.85
CA TRP A 445 24.58 -24.49 -3.51
C TRP A 445 24.20 -24.69 -4.97
N ALA A 446 24.98 -25.50 -5.70
CA ALA A 446 24.66 -25.88 -7.08
C ALA A 446 23.30 -26.59 -7.19
N SER A 447 22.95 -27.44 -6.22
CA SER A 447 21.62 -28.09 -6.17
C SER A 447 20.49 -27.10 -5.86
N ASN A 448 20.76 -26.02 -5.11
CA ASN A 448 19.80 -24.96 -4.84
C ASN A 448 19.62 -24.01 -6.03
N ILE A 449 20.69 -23.68 -6.78
CA ILE A 449 20.58 -22.87 -8.01
C ILE A 449 19.87 -23.64 -9.14
N ALA A 450 20.13 -24.95 -9.30
CA ALA A 450 19.36 -25.79 -10.21
C ALA A 450 17.86 -25.78 -9.88
N TYR A 451 17.51 -25.90 -8.59
CA TYR A 451 16.13 -25.85 -8.13
C TYR A 451 15.48 -24.46 -8.32
N PHE A 452 16.25 -23.39 -8.07
CA PHE A 452 15.80 -22.02 -8.31
C PHE A 452 15.39 -21.82 -9.77
N GLN A 453 16.23 -22.27 -10.71
CA GLN A 453 15.94 -22.17 -12.13
C GLN A 453 14.71 -22.99 -12.52
N GLU A 454 14.64 -24.27 -12.12
CA GLU A 454 13.54 -25.17 -12.46
C GLU A 454 12.19 -24.66 -11.95
N GLU A 455 12.09 -24.29 -10.66
CA GLU A 455 10.83 -23.83 -10.07
C GLU A 455 10.44 -22.42 -10.53
N THR A 456 11.39 -21.56 -10.94
CA THR A 456 11.08 -20.23 -11.50
C THR A 456 10.53 -20.35 -12.93
N LYS A 457 11.23 -21.07 -13.81
CA LYS A 457 10.84 -21.26 -15.23
C LYS A 457 9.57 -22.08 -15.42
N LYS A 458 9.25 -22.96 -14.47
CA LYS A 458 7.97 -23.68 -14.44
C LYS A 458 6.80 -22.70 -14.39
N ASP A 459 5.94 -22.75 -15.40
CA ASP A 459 4.72 -21.93 -15.52
C ASP A 459 4.96 -20.40 -15.49
N SER A 460 6.17 -19.91 -15.78
CA SER A 460 6.45 -18.47 -15.92
C SER A 460 7.57 -18.16 -16.92
N SER A 461 7.61 -16.92 -17.41
CA SER A 461 8.66 -16.41 -18.29
C SER A 461 9.79 -15.67 -17.55
N LEU A 462 9.76 -15.62 -16.22
CA LEU A 462 10.73 -14.86 -15.41
C LEU A 462 12.18 -15.27 -15.74
N GLU A 463 13.05 -14.29 -15.90
CA GLU A 463 14.49 -14.53 -15.93
C GLU A 463 15.04 -14.95 -14.56
N THR A 464 16.17 -15.65 -14.58
CA THR A 464 16.83 -16.24 -13.42
C THR A 464 18.31 -15.87 -13.48
N SER A 465 18.77 -15.17 -12.46
CA SER A 465 20.16 -14.68 -12.40
C SER A 465 20.71 -14.67 -10.98
N ALA A 466 22.03 -14.49 -10.86
CA ALA A 466 22.73 -14.41 -9.59
C ALA A 466 24.01 -13.56 -9.72
N ASP A 467 24.48 -13.02 -8.59
CA ASP A 467 25.84 -12.49 -8.43
C ASP A 467 26.83 -13.64 -8.21
N LEU A 468 27.98 -13.58 -8.88
CA LEU A 468 29.11 -14.47 -8.67
C LEU A 468 30.42 -13.67 -8.52
N ALA A 469 31.25 -14.07 -7.56
CA ALA A 469 32.61 -13.56 -7.47
C ALA A 469 33.48 -14.15 -8.59
N VAL A 470 34.24 -13.30 -9.28
CA VAL A 470 35.04 -13.66 -10.46
C VAL A 470 36.05 -14.80 -10.24
N TRP A 471 36.50 -15.02 -9.00
CA TRP A 471 37.50 -16.04 -8.65
C TRP A 471 36.91 -17.45 -8.40
N LEU A 472 35.59 -17.62 -8.47
CA LEU A 472 34.89 -18.91 -8.29
C LEU A 472 35.19 -19.92 -9.42
N ASP A 473 35.76 -19.44 -10.52
CA ASP A 473 36.23 -20.22 -11.65
C ASP A 473 37.27 -21.27 -11.25
N THR A 474 38.15 -20.92 -10.30
CA THR A 474 39.22 -21.78 -9.79
C THR A 474 38.71 -22.99 -9.00
N TYR A 475 37.41 -23.05 -8.69
CA TYR A 475 36.80 -24.11 -7.90
C TYR A 475 36.05 -25.11 -8.80
N PRO A 476 36.45 -26.40 -8.84
CA PRO A 476 35.68 -27.45 -9.52
C PRO A 476 34.39 -27.75 -8.76
N LEU A 477 33.29 -28.03 -9.46
CA LEU A 477 32.03 -28.44 -8.85
C LEU A 477 32.06 -29.96 -8.54
N PRO A 478 32.00 -30.41 -7.28
CA PRO A 478 32.21 -31.82 -6.95
C PRO A 478 31.22 -32.76 -7.63
N GLY A 479 31.75 -33.84 -8.21
CA GLY A 479 30.96 -34.81 -8.96
C GLY A 479 30.59 -34.39 -10.39
N LYS A 480 31.06 -33.23 -10.87
CA LYS A 480 30.99 -32.82 -12.29
C LYS A 480 32.38 -32.51 -12.84
N ASP A 481 32.47 -32.46 -14.17
CA ASP A 481 33.69 -32.13 -14.94
C ASP A 481 33.62 -30.68 -15.45
N VAL A 482 33.24 -29.75 -14.56
CA VAL A 482 33.10 -28.29 -14.81
C VAL A 482 33.45 -27.51 -13.55
N THR A 483 33.75 -26.21 -13.72
CA THR A 483 33.91 -25.27 -12.59
C THR A 483 32.55 -24.91 -11.99
N VAL A 484 32.56 -24.34 -10.77
CA VAL A 484 31.34 -23.79 -10.16
C VAL A 484 30.76 -22.69 -11.04
N THR A 485 31.60 -21.75 -11.51
CA THR A 485 31.18 -20.64 -12.37
C THR A 485 30.60 -21.10 -13.70
N GLU A 486 31.21 -22.09 -14.38
CA GLU A 486 30.66 -22.64 -15.61
C GLU A 486 29.27 -23.27 -15.39
N PHE A 487 29.09 -24.02 -14.29
CA PHE A 487 27.79 -24.58 -13.97
C PHE A 487 26.72 -23.51 -13.69
N MET A 488 27.06 -22.41 -13.01
CA MET A 488 26.10 -21.33 -12.74
C MET A 488 25.73 -20.59 -14.04
N ILE A 489 26.70 -20.29 -14.90
CA ILE A 489 26.48 -19.65 -16.21
C ILE A 489 25.63 -20.55 -17.14
N ASP A 490 25.90 -21.87 -17.18
CA ASP A 490 25.09 -22.83 -17.95
C ASP A 490 23.64 -22.94 -17.42
N THR A 491 23.44 -22.80 -16.12
CA THR A 491 22.11 -22.93 -15.48
C THR A 491 21.24 -21.69 -15.71
N LEU A 492 21.74 -20.51 -15.34
CA LEU A 492 20.99 -19.24 -15.27
C LEU A 492 20.79 -18.60 -16.65
N ASP A 493 19.86 -17.66 -16.80
CA ASP A 493 19.70 -16.91 -18.07
C ASP A 493 20.86 -15.94 -18.27
N HIS A 494 21.24 -15.25 -17.19
CA HIS A 494 22.41 -14.40 -17.11
C HIS A 494 23.05 -14.43 -15.72
N VAL A 495 24.29 -13.96 -15.64
CA VAL A 495 25.04 -13.81 -14.40
C VAL A 495 25.56 -12.38 -14.28
N SER A 496 25.54 -11.85 -13.05
CA SER A 496 26.30 -10.68 -12.66
C SER A 496 27.66 -11.13 -12.09
N LEU A 497 28.76 -10.61 -12.62
CA LEU A 497 30.10 -10.89 -12.14
C LEU A 497 30.58 -9.73 -11.28
N MET A 498 30.87 -10.00 -10.00
CA MET A 498 31.48 -9.05 -9.06
C MET A 498 32.96 -8.86 -9.39
N ALA A 499 33.21 -8.16 -10.49
CA ALA A 499 34.51 -7.82 -11.03
C ALA A 499 35.10 -6.59 -10.32
N PHE A 500 35.05 -6.59 -8.98
CA PHE A 500 35.38 -5.45 -8.13
C PHE A 500 36.84 -5.04 -8.30
N ARG A 501 37.04 -4.10 -9.22
CA ARG A 501 38.31 -3.50 -9.67
C ARG A 501 38.08 -2.06 -10.07
N ASN A 502 38.97 -1.16 -9.67
CA ASN A 502 38.86 0.27 -9.97
C ASN A 502 39.70 0.76 -11.19
N THR A 503 40.11 -0.16 -12.06
CA THR A 503 40.72 0.13 -13.37
C THR A 503 40.19 -0.86 -14.41
N ALA A 504 39.81 -0.40 -15.60
CA ALA A 504 39.31 -1.31 -16.65
C ALA A 504 40.42 -2.17 -17.28
N GLU A 505 41.61 -1.59 -17.41
CA GLU A 505 42.75 -2.13 -18.16
C GLU A 505 43.84 -2.74 -17.26
N GLY A 506 44.76 -3.50 -17.86
CA GLY A 506 45.91 -4.12 -17.18
C GLY A 506 45.60 -5.49 -16.59
N SER A 507 46.63 -6.23 -16.16
CA SER A 507 46.55 -7.65 -15.77
C SER A 507 45.82 -7.96 -14.45
N ASN A 508 45.18 -6.96 -13.85
CA ASN A 508 44.26 -7.10 -12.71
C ASN A 508 43.11 -6.07 -12.82
N GLY A 509 42.90 -5.48 -14.01
CA GLY A 509 41.77 -4.61 -14.29
C GLY A 509 40.52 -5.40 -14.68
N ILE A 510 39.37 -4.74 -14.67
CA ILE A 510 38.04 -5.34 -14.89
C ILE A 510 38.03 -6.29 -16.09
N ALA A 511 38.48 -5.84 -17.27
CA ALA A 511 38.43 -6.64 -18.49
C ALA A 511 39.31 -7.90 -18.45
N ALA A 512 40.41 -7.87 -17.67
CA ALA A 512 41.33 -9.00 -17.53
C ALA A 512 40.91 -10.02 -16.45
N VAL A 513 40.03 -9.64 -15.52
CA VAL A 513 39.53 -10.54 -14.44
C VAL A 513 38.16 -11.15 -14.76
N VAL A 514 37.65 -10.97 -15.99
CA VAL A 514 36.36 -11.53 -16.46
C VAL A 514 36.47 -12.26 -17.80
N SER A 515 37.66 -12.29 -18.42
CA SER A 515 37.83 -12.77 -19.80
C SER A 515 37.52 -14.27 -19.94
N GLN A 516 37.88 -15.07 -18.94
CA GLN A 516 37.62 -16.50 -18.93
C GLN A 516 36.11 -16.79 -18.78
N GLU A 517 35.41 -16.01 -17.98
CA GLU A 517 33.96 -16.13 -17.78
C GLU A 517 33.20 -15.68 -19.03
N MET A 518 33.71 -14.64 -19.71
CA MET A 518 33.24 -14.22 -21.02
C MET A 518 33.44 -15.31 -22.08
N GLU A 519 34.59 -16.00 -22.13
CA GLU A 519 34.80 -17.15 -23.01
C GLU A 519 33.84 -18.32 -22.70
N ILE A 520 33.59 -18.60 -21.42
CA ILE A 520 32.63 -19.61 -20.97
C ILE A 520 31.21 -19.22 -21.41
N ALA A 521 30.79 -17.97 -21.20
CA ALA A 521 29.46 -17.50 -21.55
C ALA A 521 29.24 -17.41 -23.07
N ASP A 522 30.23 -16.99 -23.87
CA ASP A 522 30.12 -16.97 -25.34
C ASP A 522 29.98 -18.39 -25.91
N ARG A 523 30.70 -19.36 -25.33
CA ARG A 523 30.59 -20.79 -25.65
C ARG A 523 29.22 -21.38 -25.31
N LEU A 524 28.60 -20.93 -24.22
CA LEU A 524 27.29 -21.39 -23.75
C LEU A 524 26.11 -20.58 -24.33
N GLY A 525 26.37 -19.45 -24.99
CA GLY A 525 25.34 -18.54 -25.53
C GLY A 525 24.62 -17.73 -24.45
N LYS A 526 25.31 -17.40 -23.36
CA LYS A 526 24.77 -16.79 -22.13
C LYS A 526 25.14 -15.31 -22.01
N SER A 527 24.37 -14.57 -21.22
CA SER A 527 24.59 -13.14 -20.96
C SER A 527 25.37 -12.92 -19.66
N LEU A 528 26.28 -11.94 -19.68
CA LEU A 528 27.05 -11.49 -18.52
C LEU A 528 26.94 -9.98 -18.32
N LEU A 529 26.80 -9.59 -17.06
CA LEU A 529 26.85 -8.21 -16.58
C LEU A 529 28.06 -8.03 -15.66
N ILE A 530 28.73 -6.89 -15.77
CA ILE A 530 29.97 -6.62 -15.03
C ILE A 530 29.71 -5.64 -13.90
N SER A 531 29.83 -6.11 -12.66
CA SER A 531 29.55 -5.35 -11.44
C SER A 531 30.82 -4.80 -10.80
N VAL A 532 30.81 -3.51 -10.47
CA VAL A 532 31.92 -2.80 -9.79
C VAL A 532 31.47 -2.20 -8.45
N GLU A 533 32.40 -2.05 -7.51
CA GLU A 533 32.11 -1.63 -6.13
C GLU A 533 32.41 -0.14 -5.88
N MET A 534 31.46 0.56 -5.25
CA MET A 534 31.59 1.93 -4.74
C MET A 534 31.79 2.01 -3.23
N LYS A 535 31.41 0.96 -2.47
CA LYS A 535 31.56 0.92 -1.00
C LYS A 535 33.03 0.96 -0.58
N GLN A 536 33.33 1.57 0.58
CA GLN A 536 34.68 1.49 1.14
C GLN A 536 35.06 0.03 1.44
N ASN A 537 36.13 -0.46 0.78
CA ASN A 537 36.70 -1.78 0.96
C ASN A 537 38.14 -1.64 1.51
N HIS A 538 38.56 -2.55 2.40
CA HIS A 538 39.87 -2.53 3.07
C HIS A 538 40.82 -3.66 2.65
N GLU A 539 40.40 -4.53 1.74
CA GLU A 539 41.18 -5.67 1.22
C GLU A 539 42.20 -5.23 0.18
N GLY A 540 41.94 -4.09 -0.51
CA GLY A 540 42.94 -3.39 -1.31
C GLY A 540 42.44 -2.12 -2.00
N GLU A 541 43.32 -1.13 -2.14
CA GLU A 541 43.05 0.15 -2.83
C GLU A 541 42.61 0.02 -4.30
N HIS A 542 42.64 -1.19 -4.86
CA HIS A 542 42.30 -1.50 -6.24
C HIS A 542 40.92 -2.15 -6.42
N ILE A 543 40.20 -2.45 -5.32
CA ILE A 543 38.93 -3.21 -5.35
C ILE A 543 37.72 -2.30 -5.61
N SER A 544 37.74 -1.06 -5.11
CA SER A 544 36.58 -0.15 -5.06
C SER A 544 36.90 1.26 -5.56
N PHE A 545 35.90 1.93 -6.13
CA PHE A 545 35.94 3.32 -6.56
C PHE A 545 35.69 4.34 -5.42
N HIS A 546 35.47 3.91 -4.17
CA HIS A 546 35.24 4.79 -3.01
C HIS A 546 36.24 5.96 -2.86
N GLU A 547 37.53 5.69 -3.08
CA GLU A 547 38.60 6.70 -3.00
C GLU A 547 38.89 7.38 -4.35
N LYS A 548 38.19 6.99 -5.42
CA LYS A 548 38.37 7.46 -6.81
C LYS A 548 37.30 8.45 -7.24
N GLY A 549 36.08 8.29 -6.76
CA GLY A 549 34.92 9.10 -7.15
C GLY A 549 34.19 8.57 -8.37
N ALA A 550 33.03 9.16 -8.64
CA ALA A 550 32.13 8.78 -9.71
C ALA A 550 32.71 9.12 -11.10
N GLU A 551 33.39 10.26 -11.26
CA GLU A 551 33.99 10.63 -12.55
C GLU A 551 35.03 9.60 -13.02
N GLU A 552 35.86 9.07 -12.11
CA GLU A 552 36.82 8.02 -12.46
C GLU A 552 36.14 6.66 -12.68
N MET A 553 35.06 6.34 -11.95
CA MET A 553 34.27 5.13 -12.22
C MET A 553 33.70 5.14 -13.64
N GLU A 554 33.06 6.23 -14.06
CA GLU A 554 32.54 6.40 -15.42
C GLU A 554 33.67 6.31 -16.47
N SER A 555 34.81 6.96 -16.20
CA SER A 555 36.03 6.94 -17.03
C SER A 555 36.60 5.52 -17.22
N GLN A 556 36.40 4.60 -16.26
CA GLN A 556 36.78 3.20 -16.42
C GLN A 556 35.68 2.36 -17.08
N LEU A 557 34.41 2.47 -16.65
CA LEU A 557 33.30 1.72 -17.21
C LEU A 557 33.12 2.01 -18.71
N SER A 558 33.30 3.27 -19.16
CA SER A 558 33.19 3.65 -20.56
C SER A 558 34.21 3.00 -21.51
N LYS A 559 35.23 2.31 -20.98
CA LYS A 559 36.21 1.56 -21.78
C LYS A 559 35.78 0.11 -22.04
N LEU A 560 34.90 -0.44 -21.20
CA LEU A 560 34.51 -1.85 -21.25
C LEU A 560 33.80 -2.26 -22.54
N PRO A 561 32.96 -1.43 -23.19
CA PRO A 561 32.36 -1.76 -24.49
C PRO A 561 33.40 -2.07 -25.59
N ASP A 562 34.51 -1.33 -25.63
CA ASP A 562 35.59 -1.56 -26.60
C ASP A 562 36.47 -2.74 -26.16
N LEU A 563 36.86 -2.78 -24.88
CA LEU A 563 37.74 -3.82 -24.31
C LEU A 563 37.13 -5.24 -24.32
N LEU A 564 35.79 -5.35 -24.27
CA LEU A 564 35.05 -6.61 -24.29
C LEU A 564 34.30 -6.83 -25.61
N SER A 565 34.56 -6.00 -26.63
CA SER A 565 33.83 -5.99 -27.92
C SER A 565 33.90 -7.30 -28.73
N GLU A 566 34.85 -8.19 -28.43
CA GLU A 566 34.92 -9.52 -29.05
C GLU A 566 33.94 -10.54 -28.44
N TYR A 567 33.50 -10.32 -27.20
CA TYR A 567 32.59 -11.19 -26.47
C TYR A 567 31.13 -10.75 -26.65
N LYS A 568 30.29 -11.63 -27.20
CA LYS A 568 28.84 -11.39 -27.34
C LYS A 568 28.10 -11.55 -26.01
N ALA A 569 28.69 -12.26 -25.05
CA ALA A 569 28.16 -12.47 -23.72
C ALA A 569 28.03 -11.16 -22.93
N TYR A 570 28.98 -10.22 -23.10
CA TYR A 570 28.94 -8.91 -22.45
C TYR A 570 27.66 -8.16 -22.84
N LYS A 571 26.84 -7.84 -21.83
CA LYS A 571 25.63 -7.02 -22.00
C LYS A 571 25.73 -5.63 -21.38
N GLY A 572 26.74 -5.36 -20.56
CA GLY A 572 26.91 -4.06 -19.91
C GLY A 572 27.31 -4.16 -18.44
N ASN A 573 27.05 -3.08 -17.70
CA ASN A 573 27.68 -2.81 -16.41
C ASN A 573 26.67 -2.58 -15.28
N LEU A 574 27.09 -2.90 -14.06
CA LEU A 574 26.35 -2.69 -12.83
C LEU A 574 27.25 -1.96 -11.83
N VAL A 575 26.67 -1.08 -11.02
CA VAL A 575 27.37 -0.41 -9.93
C VAL A 575 26.77 -0.90 -8.61
N HIS A 576 27.54 -1.69 -7.87
CA HIS A 576 27.27 -2.04 -6.49
C HIS A 576 27.69 -0.85 -5.60
N ALA A 577 26.81 -0.19 -4.86
CA ALA A 577 25.35 -0.23 -4.88
C ALA A 577 24.82 1.21 -4.75
N TYR A 578 23.51 1.40 -4.92
CA TYR A 578 22.86 2.71 -4.93
C TYR A 578 23.31 3.61 -3.78
N ASP A 579 23.24 3.11 -2.53
CA ASP A 579 23.62 3.83 -1.31
C ASP A 579 25.02 4.47 -1.39
N TYR A 580 26.00 3.71 -1.90
CA TYR A 580 27.40 4.15 -2.00
C TYR A 580 27.67 4.97 -3.26
N TRP A 581 26.79 4.91 -4.25
CA TRP A 581 26.88 5.67 -5.50
C TRP A 581 26.27 7.07 -5.36
N ILE A 582 25.17 7.25 -4.60
CA ILE A 582 24.64 8.61 -4.33
C ILE A 582 25.57 9.42 -3.42
N GLU A 583 26.29 8.75 -2.52
CA GLU A 583 27.31 9.36 -1.64
C GLU A 583 28.72 9.39 -2.26
N ALA A 584 28.86 9.00 -3.53
CA ALA A 584 30.15 8.99 -4.21
C ALA A 584 30.79 10.38 -4.22
N LYS A 585 32.12 10.41 -4.05
CA LYS A 585 32.92 11.62 -4.33
C LYS A 585 32.74 11.98 -5.81
N PRO A 586 32.73 13.26 -6.20
CA PRO A 586 32.82 13.64 -7.61
C PRO A 586 34.13 13.08 -8.20
#